data_AF-A0AAV2VYW8-F1
#
_entry.id   AF-A0AAV2VYW8-F1
#
_cell.length_a   1.000
_cell.length_b   1.000
_cell.length_c   1.000
_cell.angle_alpha   90.00
_cell.angle_beta   90.00
_cell.angle_gamma   90.00
#
_symmetry.space_group_name_H-M   'P 1'
#
loop_
_entity.id
_entity.type
_entity.pdbx_description
1 polymer ?
#
loop_
_entity_poly.entity_id
_entity_poly.type
_entity_poly.pdbx_seq_one_letter_code
_entity_poly.pdbx_strand_id
1 'polypeptide(L)'
;MGRLFLVMCVLFPCLSYADNFTVLVGYECNQVSNEVSVTYRGAYNEAGDLLRENKTSTQWTPWSLIESMENNDRIGTLKTIEASCSLSGKNYQILIGPIPGNMNIQGRCGAVMTAWAEIREGNTVLVPRREFESDCHDYDTPVTTDIILDAKTGRIEFKTISKNDFYM
;
A
#
# COMPACT_ATOMS: atom_id res chain seq x y z
N MET A 1 -14.39 -37.67 -56.99
CA MET A 1 -15.08 -37.37 -55.73
C MET A 1 -14.03 -37.16 -54.64
N GLY A 2 -13.61 -35.92 -54.39
CA GLY A 2 -12.70 -35.58 -53.29
C GLY A 2 -13.39 -34.57 -52.38
N ARG A 3 -13.90 -35.03 -51.24
CA ARG A 3 -14.46 -34.14 -50.21
C ARG A 3 -13.28 -33.58 -49.40
N LEU A 4 -12.99 -32.30 -49.62
CA LEU A 4 -12.04 -31.53 -48.83
C LEU A 4 -12.61 -31.36 -47.41
N PHE A 5 -11.99 -32.01 -46.42
CA PHE A 5 -12.34 -31.83 -45.01
C PHE A 5 -11.63 -30.58 -44.50
N LEU A 6 -12.39 -29.49 -44.35
CA LEU A 6 -11.88 -28.23 -43.80
C LEU A 6 -11.87 -28.36 -42.28
N VAL A 7 -10.71 -28.67 -41.70
CA VAL A 7 -10.51 -28.74 -40.25
C VAL A 7 -10.52 -27.31 -39.71
N MET A 8 -11.63 -26.90 -39.12
CA MET A 8 -11.78 -25.63 -38.43
C MET A 8 -11.11 -25.76 -37.05
N CYS A 9 -9.84 -25.35 -36.95
CA CYS A 9 -9.15 -25.21 -35.67
C CYS A 9 -9.84 -24.10 -34.86
N VAL A 10 -10.70 -24.49 -33.92
CA VAL A 10 -11.25 -23.61 -32.91
C VAL A 10 -10.10 -23.26 -31.96
N LEU A 11 -9.46 -22.11 -32.20
CA LEU A 11 -8.53 -21.50 -31.24
C LEU A 11 -9.36 -21.12 -30.02
N PHE A 12 -9.37 -21.96 -28.98
CA PHE A 12 -9.82 -21.54 -27.66
C PHE A 12 -8.84 -20.46 -27.20
N PRO A 13 -9.28 -19.20 -27.01
CA PRO A 13 -8.41 -18.20 -26.42
C PRO A 13 -8.08 -18.65 -25.01
N CYS A 14 -6.80 -18.95 -24.75
CA CYS A 14 -6.31 -19.02 -23.38
C CYS A 14 -6.63 -17.69 -22.71
N LEU A 15 -7.36 -17.73 -21.60
CA LEU A 15 -7.59 -16.56 -20.77
C LEU A 15 -6.22 -16.11 -20.24
N SER A 16 -5.64 -15.08 -20.84
CA SER A 16 -4.49 -14.39 -20.27
C SER A 16 -5.01 -13.51 -19.14
N TYR A 17 -4.86 -13.96 -17.90
CA TYR A 17 -5.02 -13.08 -16.74
C TYR A 17 -3.77 -12.20 -16.68
N ALA A 18 -3.97 -10.88 -16.77
CA ALA A 18 -2.90 -9.94 -16.51
C ALA A 18 -2.54 -10.01 -15.03
N ASP A 19 -1.24 -10.01 -14.72
CA ASP A 19 -0.78 -9.97 -13.34
C ASP A 19 -1.28 -8.68 -12.67
N ASN A 20 -1.78 -8.80 -11.44
CA ASN A 20 -2.23 -7.68 -10.64
C ASN A 20 -1.46 -7.64 -9.32
N PHE A 21 -1.01 -6.46 -8.91
CA PHE A 21 -0.31 -6.26 -7.65
C PHE A 21 -1.18 -5.49 -6.68
N THR A 22 -1.47 -6.10 -5.53
CA THR A 22 -2.28 -5.49 -4.48
C THR A 22 -1.39 -4.98 -3.37
N VAL A 23 -1.66 -3.75 -2.92
CA VAL A 23 -0.96 -3.10 -1.81
C VAL A 23 -1.94 -2.76 -0.69
N LEU A 24 -1.50 -2.98 0.55
CA LEU A 24 -2.14 -2.50 1.75
C LEU A 24 -1.18 -1.66 2.61
N VAL A 25 -1.71 -0.58 3.15
CA VAL A 25 -1.12 0.19 4.26
C VAL A 25 -2.05 0.09 5.46
N GLY A 26 -1.49 0.01 6.67
CA GLY A 26 -2.31 0.00 7.87
C GLY A 26 -1.49 0.06 9.14
N TYR A 27 -2.18 0.02 10.27
CA TYR A 27 -1.52 0.04 11.57
C TYR A 27 -2.06 -1.04 12.51
N GLU A 28 -1.25 -1.39 13.50
CA GLU A 28 -1.61 -2.23 14.63
C GLU A 28 -1.15 -1.57 15.94
N CYS A 29 -2.00 -1.67 16.96
CA CYS A 29 -1.72 -1.24 18.32
C CYS A 29 -1.59 -2.49 19.20
N ASN A 30 -0.37 -3.01 19.35
CA ASN A 30 -0.15 -4.28 20.03
C ASN A 30 0.08 -4.07 21.53
N GLN A 31 -0.92 -4.40 22.34
CA GLN A 31 -0.85 -4.23 23.81
C GLN A 31 0.13 -5.22 24.48
N VAL A 32 0.37 -6.37 23.86
CA VAL A 32 1.22 -7.44 24.43
C VAL A 32 2.69 -7.10 24.26
N SER A 33 3.12 -6.81 23.04
CA SER A 33 4.50 -6.36 22.77
C SER A 33 4.73 -4.91 23.19
N ASN A 34 3.64 -4.13 23.30
CA ASN A 34 3.66 -2.69 23.62
C ASN A 34 4.22 -1.86 22.46
N GLU A 35 3.76 -2.17 21.25
CA GLU A 35 4.28 -1.59 20.01
C GLU A 35 3.15 -0.98 19.18
N VAL A 36 3.44 0.17 18.57
CA VAL A 36 2.71 0.65 17.40
C VAL A 36 3.46 0.16 16.18
N SER A 37 2.79 -0.54 15.27
CA SER A 37 3.34 -0.86 13.96
C SER A 37 2.52 -0.21 12.87
N VAL A 38 3.19 0.34 11.86
CA VAL A 38 2.58 0.75 10.59
C VAL A 38 3.21 -0.09 9.50
N THR A 39 2.39 -0.83 8.77
CA THR A 39 2.83 -1.84 7.80
C THR A 39 2.43 -1.45 6.40
N TYR A 40 3.32 -1.71 5.46
CA TYR A 40 3.10 -1.64 4.02
C TYR A 40 3.40 -3.00 3.42
N ARG A 41 2.40 -3.60 2.76
CA ARG A 41 2.44 -4.97 2.24
C ARG A 41 1.97 -4.99 0.81
N GLY A 42 2.69 -5.71 -0.04
CA GLY A 42 2.36 -5.92 -1.44
C GLY A 42 2.35 -7.40 -1.78
N ALA A 43 1.50 -7.83 -2.71
CA ALA A 43 1.48 -9.19 -3.23
C ALA A 43 0.82 -9.27 -4.62
N TYR A 44 1.32 -10.18 -5.47
CA TYR A 44 0.74 -10.47 -6.78
C TYR A 44 -0.43 -11.46 -6.72
N ASN A 45 -1.35 -11.32 -7.69
CA ASN A 45 -2.30 -12.35 -8.11
C ASN A 45 -3.10 -12.93 -6.93
N GLU A 46 -3.16 -14.27 -6.81
CA GLU A 46 -3.90 -14.97 -5.75
C GLU A 46 -3.46 -14.53 -4.35
N ALA A 47 -2.17 -14.28 -4.14
CA ALA A 47 -1.67 -13.78 -2.85
C ALA A 47 -2.13 -12.34 -2.59
N GLY A 48 -2.22 -11.50 -3.63
CA GLY A 48 -2.81 -10.16 -3.57
C GLY A 48 -4.31 -10.17 -3.28
N ASP A 49 -5.04 -11.13 -3.86
CA ASP A 49 -6.46 -11.33 -3.58
C ASP A 49 -6.68 -11.76 -2.13
N LEU A 50 -5.92 -12.74 -1.63
CA LEU A 50 -5.92 -13.14 -0.23
C LEU A 50 -5.54 -12.00 0.71
N LEU A 51 -4.57 -11.17 0.32
CA LEU A 51 -4.16 -9.99 1.09
C LEU A 51 -5.34 -9.01 1.24
N ARG A 52 -6.09 -8.77 0.15
CA ARG A 52 -7.28 -7.90 0.15
C ARG A 52 -8.44 -8.50 0.94
N GLU A 53 -8.69 -9.79 0.81
CA GLU A 53 -9.78 -10.50 1.50
C GLU A 53 -9.57 -10.57 3.01
N ASN A 54 -8.32 -10.78 3.45
CA ASN A 54 -7.96 -10.86 4.86
C ASN A 54 -7.62 -9.49 5.47
N LYS A 55 -7.81 -8.40 4.72
CA LYS A 55 -7.57 -7.03 5.19
C LYS A 55 -8.39 -6.74 6.44
N THR A 56 -7.74 -6.19 7.46
CA THR A 56 -8.44 -5.76 8.69
C THR A 56 -9.16 -4.42 8.51
N SER A 57 -9.88 -3.97 9.54
CA SER A 57 -10.48 -2.63 9.58
C SER A 57 -9.45 -1.50 9.72
N THR A 58 -8.21 -1.82 10.13
CA THR A 58 -7.10 -0.87 10.32
C THR A 58 -6.11 -0.86 9.16
N GLN A 59 -6.52 -1.43 8.02
CA GLN A 59 -5.75 -1.50 6.79
C GLN A 59 -6.57 -0.95 5.62
N TRP A 60 -5.90 -0.42 4.60
CA TRP A 60 -6.51 0.19 3.42
C TRP A 60 -5.66 -0.09 2.20
N THR A 61 -6.29 -0.22 1.04
CA THR A 61 -5.54 0.00 -0.20
C THR A 61 -5.29 1.51 -0.31
N PRO A 62 -4.10 1.98 -0.71
CA PRO A 62 -3.87 3.40 -0.89
C PRO A 62 -4.90 4.07 -1.82
N TRP A 63 -5.33 3.36 -2.85
CA TRP A 63 -6.41 3.79 -3.75
C TRP A 63 -7.75 4.06 -3.05
N SER A 64 -8.09 3.31 -2.00
CA SER A 64 -9.33 3.53 -1.22
C SER A 64 -9.32 4.83 -0.40
N LEU A 65 -8.18 5.52 -0.34
CA LEU A 65 -8.03 6.80 0.34
C LEU A 65 -8.17 8.01 -0.60
N ILE A 66 -8.62 7.80 -1.84
CA ILE A 66 -9.12 8.89 -2.68
C ILE A 66 -10.53 9.24 -2.22
N GLU A 67 -10.75 10.51 -1.85
CA GLU A 67 -12.07 11.00 -1.44
C GLU A 67 -12.88 11.48 -2.64
N SER A 68 -12.23 12.10 -3.62
CA SER A 68 -12.89 12.61 -4.81
C SER A 68 -11.98 12.64 -6.03
N MET A 69 -12.60 12.63 -7.20
CA MET A 69 -11.96 12.92 -8.48
C MET A 69 -12.33 14.34 -8.90
N GLU A 70 -11.35 15.11 -9.39
CA GLU A 70 -11.58 16.43 -10.00
C GLU A 70 -12.27 16.28 -11.36
N ASN A 71 -11.89 15.25 -12.12
CA ASN A 71 -12.51 14.81 -13.36
C ASN A 71 -12.17 13.31 -13.59
N ASN A 72 -12.55 12.75 -14.74
CA ASN A 72 -12.37 11.33 -15.04
C ASN A 72 -10.93 10.81 -14.88
N ASP A 73 -9.93 11.67 -15.09
CA ASP A 73 -8.52 11.28 -15.12
C ASP A 73 -7.69 11.93 -14.01
N ARG A 74 -8.27 12.86 -13.24
CA ARG A 74 -7.51 13.64 -12.25
C ARG A 74 -8.08 13.47 -10.85
N ILE A 75 -7.22 13.03 -9.94
CA ILE A 75 -7.52 12.91 -8.51
C ILE A 75 -7.75 14.31 -7.95
N GLY A 76 -8.81 14.46 -7.17
CA GLY A 76 -9.13 15.69 -6.45
C GLY A 76 -8.59 15.64 -5.02
N THR A 77 -9.44 15.23 -4.09
CA THR A 77 -9.12 15.21 -2.66
C THR A 77 -8.62 13.85 -2.21
N LEU A 78 -7.59 13.86 -1.37
CA LEU A 78 -7.04 12.67 -0.71
C LEU A 78 -7.45 12.67 0.77
N LYS A 79 -7.84 11.49 1.26
CA LYS A 79 -8.20 11.27 2.65
C LYS A 79 -6.96 10.89 3.47
N THR A 80 -6.80 11.54 4.62
CA THR A 80 -5.88 11.08 5.67
C THR A 80 -6.68 10.30 6.70
N ILE A 81 -6.21 9.10 7.03
CA ILE A 81 -6.69 8.36 8.19
C ILE A 81 -5.98 8.90 9.42
N GLU A 82 -6.76 9.24 10.44
CA GLU A 82 -6.25 9.57 11.76
C GLU A 82 -6.68 8.48 12.74
N ALA A 83 -5.71 7.82 13.35
CA ALA A 83 -5.93 6.78 14.32
C ALA A 83 -5.23 7.12 15.64
N SER A 84 -5.77 6.59 16.74
CA SER A 84 -5.21 6.77 18.08
C SER A 84 -4.92 5.41 18.69
N CYS A 85 -3.77 5.27 19.34
CA CYS A 85 -3.33 4.07 20.05
C CYS A 85 -2.81 4.45 21.44
N SER A 86 -3.36 3.85 22.47
CA SER A 86 -2.91 4.05 23.85
C SER A 86 -2.06 2.87 24.31
N LEU A 87 -0.79 3.11 24.63
CA LEU A 87 0.17 2.08 25.07
C LEU A 87 1.06 2.63 26.19
N SER A 88 1.30 1.83 27.22
CA SER A 88 2.12 2.23 28.38
C SER A 88 1.73 3.58 29.01
N GLY A 89 0.44 3.92 29.00
CA GLY A 89 -0.06 5.20 29.53
C GLY A 89 0.18 6.41 28.63
N LYS A 90 0.71 6.20 27.42
CA LYS A 90 0.93 7.22 26.40
C LYS A 90 -0.10 7.09 25.29
N ASN A 91 -0.43 8.21 24.65
CA ASN A 91 -1.35 8.27 23.51
C ASN A 91 -0.59 8.64 22.25
N TYR A 92 -0.60 7.74 21.28
CA TYR A 92 0.01 7.91 19.98
C TYR A 92 -1.06 8.22 18.93
N GLN A 93 -0.81 9.23 18.12
CA GLN A 93 -1.59 9.51 16.92
C GLN A 93 -0.84 8.96 15.70
N ILE A 94 -1.52 8.15 14.90
CA ILE A 94 -1.02 7.57 13.66
C ILE A 94 -1.78 8.22 12.52
N LEU A 95 -1.06 8.87 11.61
CA LEU A 95 -1.62 9.43 10.39
C LEU A 95 -1.15 8.59 9.21
N ILE A 96 -2.09 8.20 8.34
CA ILE A 96 -1.80 7.44 7.12
C ILE A 96 -2.52 8.10 5.96
N GLY A 97 -1.85 8.26 4.83
CA GLY A 97 -2.52 8.72 3.63
C GLY A 97 -1.88 8.17 2.36
N PRO A 98 -2.55 8.37 1.22
CA PRO A 98 -2.06 7.92 -0.07
C PRO A 98 -1.04 8.92 -0.65
N ILE A 99 -0.22 8.42 -1.58
CA ILE A 99 0.62 9.21 -2.48
C ILE A 99 0.39 8.70 -3.89
N PRO A 100 -0.36 9.45 -4.71
CA PRO A 100 -0.45 9.17 -6.13
C PRO A 100 0.92 9.39 -6.78
N GLY A 101 1.39 8.43 -7.58
CA GLY A 101 2.56 8.63 -8.44
C GLY A 101 2.31 9.74 -9.47
N ASN A 102 1.05 9.99 -9.81
CA ASN A 102 0.61 11.16 -10.55
C ASN A 102 -0.83 11.52 -10.16
N MET A 103 -1.10 12.82 -10.02
CA MET A 103 -2.48 13.29 -9.81
C MET A 103 -3.36 13.07 -11.05
N ASN A 104 -2.76 13.00 -12.24
CA ASN A 104 -3.43 12.52 -13.45
C ASN A 104 -3.15 11.01 -13.61
N ILE A 105 -4.17 10.16 -13.48
CA ILE A 105 -4.03 8.70 -13.54
C ILE A 105 -3.63 8.17 -14.93
N GLN A 106 -3.79 8.99 -15.98
CA GLN A 106 -3.28 8.70 -17.33
C GLN A 106 -1.87 9.26 -17.56
N GLY A 107 -1.34 10.01 -16.60
CA GLY A 107 0.00 10.59 -16.65
C GLY A 107 1.10 9.57 -16.34
N ARG A 108 2.36 10.02 -16.47
CA ARG A 108 3.52 9.23 -16.07
C ARG A 108 3.36 8.80 -14.61
N CYS A 109 3.32 7.50 -14.36
CA CYS A 109 3.07 6.88 -13.04
C CYS A 109 1.68 7.02 -12.45
N GLY A 110 0.70 7.33 -13.29
CA GLY A 110 -0.70 7.41 -12.87
C GLY A 110 -1.30 6.09 -12.41
N ALA A 111 -0.71 4.95 -12.78
CA ALA A 111 -1.10 3.63 -12.27
C ALA A 111 -0.45 3.27 -10.91
N VAL A 112 0.48 4.08 -10.42
CA VAL A 112 1.19 3.83 -9.14
C VAL A 112 0.52 4.64 -8.04
N MET A 113 0.25 3.99 -6.91
CA MET A 113 -0.24 4.63 -5.70
C MET A 113 0.46 4.02 -4.49
N THR A 114 1.32 4.81 -3.85
CA THR A 114 1.95 4.43 -2.59
C THR A 114 1.24 5.10 -1.41
N ALA A 115 1.82 5.02 -0.23
CA ALA A 115 1.30 5.63 0.98
C ALA A 115 2.41 6.34 1.75
N TRP A 116 2.00 7.16 2.70
CA TRP A 116 2.85 7.74 3.73
C TRP A 116 2.27 7.47 5.11
N ALA A 117 3.13 7.54 6.12
CA ALA A 117 2.73 7.49 7.51
C ALA A 117 3.46 8.55 8.35
N GLU A 118 2.81 8.95 9.44
CA GLU A 118 3.36 9.82 10.47
C GLU A 118 2.90 9.30 11.85
N ILE A 119 3.79 9.38 12.86
CA ILE A 119 3.48 8.96 14.23
C ILE A 119 3.82 10.10 15.18
N ARG A 120 2.87 10.46 16.05
CA ARG A 120 3.01 11.52 17.05
C ARG A 120 2.72 10.99 18.45
N GLU A 121 3.38 11.58 19.45
CA GLU A 121 3.02 11.48 20.86
C GLU A 121 2.61 12.89 21.34
N GLY A 122 1.30 13.12 21.46
CA GLY A 122 0.77 14.48 21.66
C GLY A 122 1.18 15.42 20.54
N ASN A 123 1.88 16.51 20.87
CA ASN A 123 2.38 17.49 19.89
C ASN A 123 3.77 17.13 19.32
N THR A 124 4.41 16.09 19.83
CA THR A 124 5.74 15.68 19.40
C THR A 124 5.64 14.74 18.22
N VAL A 125 6.29 15.09 17.11
CA VAL A 125 6.40 14.20 15.94
C VAL A 125 7.54 13.22 16.19
N LEU A 126 7.20 11.94 16.34
CA LEU A 126 8.17 10.86 16.56
C LEU A 126 8.68 10.31 15.22
N VAL A 127 7.75 10.07 14.30
CA VAL A 127 8.04 9.73 12.90
C VAL A 127 7.41 10.82 12.05
N PRO A 128 8.18 11.69 11.38
CA PRO A 128 7.60 12.68 10.46
C PRO A 128 6.97 11.97 9.26
N ARG A 129 6.07 12.67 8.55
CA ARG A 129 5.51 12.19 7.29
C ARG A 129 6.58 11.57 6.41
N ARG A 130 6.51 10.26 6.26
CA ARG A 130 7.46 9.43 5.52
C ARG A 130 6.72 8.57 4.51
N GLU A 131 7.24 8.55 3.30
CA GLU A 131 6.71 7.75 2.19
C GLU A 131 7.22 6.31 2.30
N PHE A 132 6.39 5.33 1.95
CA PHE A 132 6.79 3.92 1.96
C PHE A 132 7.60 3.55 0.71
N GLU A 133 7.28 4.16 -0.43
CA GLU A 133 8.02 4.02 -1.68
C GLU A 133 8.43 5.39 -2.22
N SER A 134 9.53 5.43 -2.97
CA SER A 134 9.96 6.61 -3.72
C SER A 134 9.27 6.67 -5.10
N ASP A 135 9.71 7.60 -5.95
CA ASP A 135 9.25 7.73 -7.33
C ASP A 135 9.19 6.37 -8.05
N CYS A 136 8.15 6.17 -8.85
CA CYS A 136 7.92 4.98 -9.65
C CYS A 136 9.09 4.55 -10.57
N HIS A 137 10.01 5.45 -10.94
CA HIS A 137 11.22 5.12 -11.72
C HIS A 137 12.50 5.05 -10.89
N ASP A 138 12.41 5.33 -9.60
CA ASP A 138 13.50 5.10 -8.67
C ASP A 138 13.42 3.67 -8.17
N TYR A 139 14.36 2.85 -8.63
CA TYR A 139 14.49 1.44 -8.28
C TYR A 139 15.58 1.20 -7.22
N ASP A 140 16.37 2.22 -6.91
CA ASP A 140 17.52 2.12 -6.00
C ASP A 140 17.09 2.40 -4.55
N THR A 141 16.08 3.24 -4.35
CA THR A 141 15.53 3.48 -3.00
C THR A 141 14.68 2.30 -2.54
N PRO A 142 14.98 1.72 -1.36
CA PRO A 142 14.25 0.57 -0.86
C PRO A 142 12.85 0.96 -0.38
N VAL A 143 11.94 -0.01 -0.42
CA VAL A 143 10.57 0.12 0.09
C VAL A 143 10.60 -0.06 1.59
N THR A 144 10.05 0.90 2.33
CA THR A 144 9.79 0.72 3.76
C THR A 144 8.60 -0.23 3.90
N THR A 145 8.76 -1.33 4.63
CA THR A 145 7.67 -2.28 4.90
C THR A 145 7.08 -2.06 6.28
N ASP A 146 7.89 -1.62 7.25
CA ASP A 146 7.45 -1.49 8.63
C ASP A 146 8.05 -0.24 9.27
N ILE A 147 7.20 0.44 10.04
CA ILE A 147 7.59 1.46 11.02
C ILE A 147 7.12 0.94 12.36
N ILE A 148 8.05 0.59 13.25
CA ILE A 148 7.75 -0.01 14.55
C ILE A 148 8.21 0.94 15.65
N LEU A 149 7.29 1.35 16.51
CA LEU A 149 7.56 2.14 17.70
C LEU A 149 7.32 1.27 18.94
N ASP A 150 8.38 1.02 19.70
CA ASP A 150 8.29 0.43 21.03
C ASP A 150 7.91 1.52 22.04
N ALA A 151 6.71 1.43 22.59
CA ALA A 151 6.17 2.45 23.49
C ALA A 151 6.78 2.41 24.90
N LYS A 152 7.49 1.33 25.28
CA LYS A 152 8.23 1.25 26.56
C LYS A 152 9.57 1.96 26.46
N THR A 153 10.28 1.77 25.36
CA THR A 153 11.65 2.30 25.18
C THR A 153 11.68 3.61 24.39
N GLY A 154 10.63 3.92 23.64
CA GLY A 154 10.59 5.02 22.68
C GLY A 154 11.42 4.76 21.42
N ARG A 155 11.96 3.54 21.25
CA ARG A 155 12.77 3.18 20.09
C ARG A 155 11.89 3.04 18.85
N ILE A 156 12.38 3.60 17.74
CA ILE A 156 11.73 3.51 16.43
C ILE A 156 12.64 2.69 15.51
N GLU A 157 12.06 1.68 14.85
CA GLU A 157 12.72 0.84 13.87
C GLU A 157 12.01 0.97 12.52
N PHE A 158 12.81 1.06 11.45
CA PHE A 158 12.34 1.05 10.08
C PHE A 158 12.84 -0.22 9.40
N LYS A 159 11.93 -1.05 8.90
CA LYS A 159 12.30 -2.20 8.06
C LYS A 159 12.10 -1.85 6.61
N THR A 160 13.06 -2.25 5.80
CA THR A 160 13.09 -1.95 4.37
C THR A 160 13.52 -3.16 3.57
N ILE A 161 13.01 -3.31 2.36
CA ILE A 161 13.46 -4.29 1.37
C ILE A 161 13.74 -3.61 0.03
N SER A 162 14.48 -4.25 -0.88
CA SER A 162 14.70 -3.66 -2.19
C SER A 162 13.37 -3.54 -2.95
N LYS A 163 13.27 -2.56 -3.86
CA LYS A 163 12.05 -2.39 -4.66
C LYS A 163 11.75 -3.62 -5.49
N ASN A 164 12.77 -4.24 -6.06
CA ASN A 164 12.61 -5.51 -6.76
C ASN A 164 12.03 -6.59 -5.86
N ASP A 165 12.53 -6.76 -4.62
CA ASP A 165 12.00 -7.77 -3.69
C ASP A 165 10.56 -7.50 -3.26
N PHE A 166 10.14 -6.23 -3.22
CA PHE A 166 8.75 -5.88 -2.93
C PHE A 166 7.80 -6.24 -4.07
N TYR A 167 8.27 -6.13 -5.31
CA TYR A 167 7.53 -6.47 -6.53
C TYR A 167 7.95 -7.84 -7.10
N MET A 168 8.36 -8.79 -6.26
CA MET A 168 8.62 -10.19 -6.65
C MET A 168 7.60 -11.17 -6.06
#